data_AF-A0A098TMG8-F1
#
_entry.id   AF-A0A098TMG8-F1
#
_cell.length_a   1.000
_cell.length_b   1.000
_cell.length_c   1.000
_cell.angle_alpha   90.00
_cell.angle_beta   90.00
_cell.angle_gamma   90.00
#
_symmetry.space_group_name_H-M   'P 1'
#
loop_
_entity.id
_entity.type
_entity.pdbx_description
1 polymer ?
#
loop_
_entity_poly.entity_id
_entity_poly.type
_entity_poly.pdbx_seq_one_letter_code
_entity_poly.pdbx_strand_id
1 'polypeptide(L)'
;MPVPEADLPVVLPDAVDLSGRGPSPLGKLASWVKVPCPCCGISAQRETDTMDTFIDSSWYFLRYPDAKNSQEVFDSTQTNNWMPVDQYVGGH
;
A
#
# COMPACT_ATOMS: atom_id res chain seq x y z
N MET A 1 15.10 3.01 4.88
CA MET A 1 14.45 3.90 5.86
C MET A 1 12.99 4.03 5.46
N PRO A 2 12.04 4.07 6.41
CA PRO A 2 10.64 4.31 6.08
C PRO A 2 10.42 5.69 5.48
N VAL A 3 9.39 5.81 4.65
CA VAL A 3 8.84 7.09 4.20
C VAL A 3 8.14 7.75 5.38
N PRO A 4 8.28 9.07 5.61
CA PRO A 4 7.52 9.79 6.64
C PRO A 4 6.01 9.62 6.43
N GLU A 5 5.24 9.51 7.51
CA GLU A 5 3.78 9.31 7.44
C GLU A 5 3.07 10.44 6.68
N ALA A 6 3.53 11.69 6.84
CA ALA A 6 2.99 12.85 6.14
C ALA A 6 3.23 12.82 4.61
N ASP A 7 4.17 12.01 4.14
CA ASP A 7 4.49 11.83 2.71
C ASP A 7 3.73 10.63 2.10
N LEU A 8 2.87 9.96 2.89
CA LEU A 8 1.98 8.93 2.38
C LEU A 8 0.76 9.56 1.68
N PRO A 9 0.20 8.90 0.65
CA PRO A 9 0.62 7.63 0.08
C PRO A 9 1.78 7.77 -0.92
N VAL A 10 2.62 6.72 -1.02
CA VAL A 10 3.53 6.57 -2.16
C VAL A 10 2.73 6.06 -3.36
N VAL A 11 2.29 6.99 -4.21
CA VAL A 11 1.43 6.69 -5.36
C VAL A 11 2.22 5.96 -6.45
N LEU A 12 1.65 4.86 -6.95
CA LEU A 12 2.19 4.15 -8.12
C LEU A 12 2.09 5.04 -9.37
N PRO A 13 3.10 5.03 -10.24
CA PRO A 13 3.05 5.81 -11.48
C PRO A 13 2.06 5.19 -12.47
N ASP A 14 1.32 6.03 -13.21
CA ASP A 14 0.29 5.56 -14.17
C ASP A 14 0.89 4.88 -15.41
N ALA A 15 2.06 5.32 -15.86
CA ALA A 15 2.68 4.89 -17.11
C ALA A 15 3.79 3.83 -16.87
N VAL A 16 3.39 2.62 -16.47
CA VAL A 16 4.29 1.49 -16.23
C VAL A 16 4.16 0.44 -17.36
N ASP A 17 5.28 0.01 -17.92
CA ASP A 17 5.32 -1.12 -18.87
C ASP A 17 5.24 -2.46 -18.14
N LEU A 18 4.03 -3.02 -18.06
CA LEU A 18 3.73 -4.30 -17.42
C LEU A 18 3.98 -5.51 -18.35
N SER A 19 5.15 -5.56 -18.97
CA SER A 19 5.58 -6.69 -19.82
C SER A 19 5.61 -8.06 -19.13
N GLY A 20 5.53 -8.13 -17.80
CA GLY A 20 5.52 -9.37 -17.01
C GLY A 20 6.83 -10.17 -17.05
N ARG A 21 7.92 -9.57 -17.56
CA ARG A 21 9.22 -10.23 -17.73
C ARG A 21 10.33 -9.41 -17.07
N GLY A 22 11.18 -10.11 -16.32
CA GLY A 22 12.35 -9.52 -15.66
C GLY A 22 12.01 -8.86 -14.31
N PRO A 23 12.89 -7.97 -13.81
CA PRO A 23 12.72 -7.30 -12.52
C PRO A 23 11.51 -6.36 -12.52
N SER A 24 11.14 -5.87 -11.32
CA SER A 24 10.00 -4.96 -11.13
C SER A 24 9.94 -3.87 -12.23
N PRO A 25 8.80 -3.71 -12.91
CA PRO A 25 8.61 -2.64 -13.89
C PRO A 25 8.91 -1.24 -13.36
N LEU A 26 8.70 -1.02 -12.05
CA LEU A 26 8.98 0.26 -11.39
C LEU A 26 10.46 0.61 -11.43
N GLY A 27 11.35 -0.39 -11.37
CA GLY A 27 12.80 -0.18 -11.44
C GLY A 27 13.29 0.45 -12.75
N LYS A 28 12.49 0.37 -13.82
CA LYS A 28 12.80 0.98 -15.12
C LYS A 28 12.46 2.48 -15.16
N LEU A 29 11.64 2.96 -14.23
CA LEU A 29 11.16 4.35 -14.19
C LEU A 29 12.06 5.22 -13.30
N ALA A 30 13.20 5.63 -13.85
CA ALA A 30 14.19 6.43 -13.11
C ALA A 30 13.63 7.72 -12.51
N SER A 31 12.60 8.33 -13.13
CA SER A 31 11.91 9.52 -12.63
C SER A 31 11.09 9.30 -11.37
N TRP A 32 10.64 8.06 -11.13
CA TRP A 32 9.87 7.69 -9.94
C TRP A 32 10.78 7.09 -8.85
N VAL A 33 11.76 6.27 -9.26
CA VAL A 33 12.68 5.57 -8.34
C VAL A 33 13.64 6.53 -7.64
N LYS A 34 14.22 7.50 -8.36
CA LYS A 34 15.23 8.40 -7.80
C LYS A 34 14.55 9.50 -6.97
N VAL A 35 14.83 9.51 -5.67
CA VAL A 35 14.27 10.49 -4.72
C VAL A 35 15.34 10.94 -3.73
N PRO A 36 15.25 12.17 -3.17
CA PRO A 36 16.11 12.55 -2.06
C PRO A 36 15.76 11.73 -0.81
N CYS A 37 16.77 11.38 -0.03
CA CYS A 37 16.61 10.73 1.26
C CYS A 37 15.89 11.68 2.23
N PRO A 38 14.78 11.30 2.87
CA PRO A 38 14.02 12.20 3.73
C PRO A 38 14.77 12.61 5.02
N CYS A 39 15.81 11.87 5.44
CA CYS A 39 16.63 12.22 6.61
C CYS A 39 17.80 13.16 6.29
N CYS A 40 18.44 13.01 5.12
CA CYS A 40 19.70 13.71 4.83
C CYS A 40 19.74 14.45 3.48
N GLY A 41 18.70 14.32 2.64
CA GLY A 41 18.58 14.98 1.34
C GLY A 41 19.45 14.40 0.21
N ILE A 42 20.34 13.44 0.51
CA ILE A 42 21.21 12.80 -0.49
C ILE A 42 20.38 11.91 -1.42
N SER A 43 20.80 11.75 -2.68
CA SER A 43 20.16 10.85 -3.64
C SER A 43 19.97 9.43 -3.09
N ALA A 44 18.74 8.96 -3.10
CA ALA A 44 18.32 7.62 -2.69
C ALA A 44 17.43 6.99 -3.79
N GLN A 45 17.04 5.75 -3.57
CA GLN A 45 16.14 5.00 -4.44
C GLN A 45 14.95 4.49 -3.63
N ARG A 46 13.74 4.59 -4.19
CA ARG A 46 12.55 3.93 -3.64
C ARG A 46 12.71 2.41 -3.72
N GLU A 47 12.08 1.70 -2.79
CA GLU A 47 11.79 0.28 -2.99
C GLU A 47 10.92 0.12 -4.24
N THR A 48 11.28 -0.83 -5.08
CA THR A 48 10.61 -1.09 -6.37
C THR A 48 9.70 -2.30 -6.32
N ASP A 49 9.84 -3.14 -5.30
CA ASP A 49 8.93 -4.24 -5.06
C ASP A 49 7.60 -3.73 -4.50
N THR A 50 6.50 -4.32 -4.95
CA THR A 50 5.16 -4.04 -4.43
C THR A 50 4.80 -5.09 -3.38
N MET A 51 3.91 -4.72 -2.47
CA MET A 51 3.32 -5.70 -1.56
C MET A 51 2.48 -6.71 -2.36
N ASP A 52 2.47 -7.95 -1.90
CA ASP A 52 1.62 -8.98 -2.49
C ASP A 52 0.14 -8.68 -2.22
N THR A 53 -0.73 -9.11 -3.14
CA THR A 53 -2.19 -8.98 -3.03
C THR A 53 -2.78 -9.53 -1.74
N PHE A 54 -2.12 -10.50 -1.09
CA PHE A 54 -2.54 -11.02 0.21
C PHE A 54 -2.46 -10.01 1.34
N ILE A 55 -1.60 -8.99 1.23
CA ILE A 55 -1.56 -7.90 2.20
C ILE A 55 -2.90 -7.17 2.18
N ASP A 56 -3.42 -6.82 1.02
CA ASP A 56 -4.69 -6.12 0.89
C ASP A 56 -5.87 -7.00 1.37
N SER A 57 -5.87 -8.29 1.00
CA SER A 57 -6.94 -9.21 1.38
C SER A 57 -6.86 -9.68 2.84
N SER A 58 -5.77 -9.45 3.55
CA SER A 58 -5.61 -9.91 4.94
C SER A 58 -6.44 -9.10 5.96
N TRP A 59 -6.91 -7.92 5.58
CA TRP A 59 -7.62 -7.01 6.50
C TRP A 59 -8.79 -6.25 5.86
N TYR A 60 -9.11 -6.48 4.58
CA TYR A 60 -10.19 -5.76 3.87
C TYR A 60 -11.54 -5.78 4.62
N PHE A 61 -11.85 -6.86 5.34
CA PHE A 61 -13.07 -6.99 6.14
C PHE A 61 -13.13 -6.02 7.32
N LEU A 62 -11.99 -5.62 7.89
CA LEU A 62 -11.90 -4.59 8.94
C LEU A 62 -12.14 -3.18 8.37
N ARG A 63 -11.89 -2.98 7.07
CA ARG A 63 -12.07 -1.69 6.40
C ARG A 63 -13.52 -1.40 6.06
N TYR A 64 -14.36 -2.43 5.85
CA TYR A 64 -15.74 -2.25 5.40
C TYR A 64 -16.61 -1.37 6.32
N PRO A 65 -16.59 -1.52 7.65
CA PRO A 65 -17.38 -0.68 8.55
C PRO A 65 -17.07 0.82 8.41
N ASP A 66 -15.85 1.17 8.00
CA ASP A 66 -15.35 2.55 7.96
C ASP A 66 -14.59 2.87 6.66
N ALA A 67 -15.15 2.44 5.52
CA ALA A 67 -14.44 2.41 4.24
C ALA A 67 -13.96 3.78 3.72
N LYS A 68 -14.58 4.88 4.18
CA LYS A 68 -14.31 6.25 3.72
C LYS A 68 -13.41 7.07 4.66
N ASN A 69 -12.91 6.49 5.74
CA ASN A 69 -12.04 7.20 6.67
C ASN A 69 -10.68 7.52 6.04
N SER A 70 -10.38 8.79 5.87
CA SER A 70 -9.13 9.24 5.24
C SER A 70 -8.02 9.57 6.26
N GLN A 71 -8.28 9.41 7.56
CA GLN A 71 -7.36 9.76 8.64
C GLN A 71 -6.73 8.51 9.26
N GLU A 72 -7.47 7.40 9.31
CA GLU A 72 -7.03 6.16 9.93
C GLU A 72 -7.35 4.96 9.04
N VAL A 73 -6.75 3.81 9.39
CA VAL A 73 -7.00 2.53 8.71
C VAL A 73 -8.45 2.07 8.89
N PHE A 74 -9.04 2.30 10.06
CA PHE A 74 -10.48 2.20 10.40
C PHE A 74 -10.66 2.66 11.86
N ASP A 75 -11.81 3.22 12.21
CA ASP A 75 -12.15 3.50 13.61
C ASP A 75 -12.44 2.21 14.39
N SER A 76 -11.73 2.01 15.50
CA SER A 76 -11.85 0.80 16.30
C SER A 76 -13.25 0.61 16.91
N THR A 77 -13.95 1.69 17.26
CA THR A 77 -15.29 1.60 17.88
C THR A 77 -16.31 1.13 16.86
N GLN A 78 -16.31 1.72 15.66
CA GLN A 78 -17.16 1.32 14.55
C GLN A 78 -16.87 -0.13 14.14
N THR A 79 -15.59 -0.50 13.94
CA THR A 79 -15.23 -1.84 13.52
C THR A 79 -15.60 -2.90 14.56
N ASN A 80 -15.41 -2.63 15.85
CA ASN A 80 -15.79 -3.56 16.93
C ASN A 80 -17.31 -3.82 17.02
N ASN A 81 -18.15 -2.90 16.53
CA ASN A 81 -19.60 -3.12 16.47
C ASN A 81 -20.02 -4.10 15.35
N TRP A 82 -19.19 -4.25 14.32
CA TRP A 82 -19.43 -5.12 13.18
C TRP A 82 -18.67 -6.45 13.24
N MET A 83 -17.70 -6.56 14.15
CA MET A 83 -16.79 -7.69 14.25
C MET A 83 -17.07 -8.52 15.51
N PRO A 84 -16.77 -9.84 15.51
CA PRO A 84 -16.20 -10.62 14.41
C PRO A 84 -17.20 -10.89 13.28
N VAL A 85 -16.70 -11.32 12.12
CA VAL A 85 -17.56 -11.78 11.02
C VAL A 85 -18.29 -13.06 11.45
N ASP A 86 -19.62 -13.04 11.47
CA ASP A 86 -20.44 -14.18 11.91
C ASP A 86 -20.35 -15.39 10.98
N GLN A 87 -20.33 -15.13 9.66
CA GLN A 87 -20.25 -16.17 8.64
C GLN A 87 -19.31 -15.73 7.51
N TYR A 88 -18.28 -16.54 7.26
CA TYR A 88 -17.37 -16.35 6.14
C TYR A 88 -17.49 -17.55 5.19
N VAL A 89 -17.78 -17.29 3.91
CA VAL A 89 -17.90 -18.31 2.87
C VAL A 89 -16.76 -18.13 1.87
N GLY A 90 -15.95 -19.17 1.68
CA GLY A 90 -14.76 -19.14 0.82
C GLY A 90 -14.56 -20.44 0.03
N GLY A 91 -13.63 -20.41 -0.93
CA GLY A 91 -13.24 -21.59 -1.70
C GLY A 91 -12.40 -22.58 -0.88
N HIS A 92 -12.35 -23.83 -1.35
CA HIS A 92 -11.56 -24.92 -0.76
C HIS A 92 -10.16 -25.03 -1.40
#